data_AF-A0A7A6YPI8-F1
#
_entry.id   AF-A0A7A6YPI8-F1
#
_cell.length_a   1.000
_cell.length_b   1.000
_cell.length_c   1.000
_cell.angle_alpha   90.00
_cell.angle_beta   90.00
_cell.angle_gamma   90.00
#
_symmetry.space_group_name_H-M   'P 1'
#
loop_
_entity.id
_entity.type
_entity.pdbx_description
1 polymer ?
#
loop_
_entity_poly.entity_id
_entity_poly.type
_entity_poly.pdbx_seq_one_letter_code
_entity_poly.pdbx_strand_id
1 'polypeptide(L)' 'MTQANLSETLFKPRFKHPETSTLVRRFNHGAQPPVQSALDGKTIPHWYRMINRLMWIWRGI' A
#
# COMPACT_ATOMS: atom_id res chain seq x y z
N MET A 1 -39.35 11.20 -10.81
CA MET A 1 -38.01 10.77 -11.23
C MET A 1 -37.13 10.73 -9.99
N THR A 2 -36.46 9.62 -9.71
CA THR A 2 -35.62 9.47 -8.51
C THR A 2 -34.35 10.30 -8.66
N GLN A 3 -34.07 11.13 -7.64
CA GLN A 3 -32.91 12.00 -7.60
C GLN A 3 -31.62 11.15 -7.54
N ALA A 4 -30.68 11.40 -8.45
CA ALA A 4 -29.44 10.64 -8.51
C ALA A 4 -28.59 10.87 -7.25
N ASN A 5 -28.15 9.78 -6.61
CA ASN A 5 -27.31 9.84 -5.42
C ASN A 5 -25.87 10.22 -5.80
N LEU A 6 -25.49 11.48 -5.56
CA LEU A 6 -24.17 12.02 -5.90
C LEU A 6 -23.01 11.35 -5.12
N SER A 7 -23.31 10.75 -3.97
CA SER A 7 -22.28 9.99 -3.24
C SER A 7 -21.88 8.72 -3.98
N GLU A 8 -22.85 8.04 -4.61
CA GLU A 8 -22.59 6.82 -5.39
C GLU A 8 -21.79 7.11 -6.66
N THR A 9 -21.92 8.30 -7.25
CA THR A 9 -21.15 8.65 -8.46
C THR A 9 -19.71 9.05 -8.13
N LEU A 10 -19.49 9.72 -6.99
CA LEU A 10 -18.17 10.15 -6.55
C LEU A 10 -17.35 9.00 -5.95
N PHE A 11 -18.00 8.11 -5.18
CA PHE A 11 -17.32 7.03 -4.46
C PHE A 11 -17.48 5.66 -5.12
N LYS A 12 -18.11 5.57 -6.29
CA LYS A 12 -18.10 4.32 -7.05
C LYS A 12 -16.65 3.94 -7.33
N PRO A 13 -16.22 2.72 -6.97
CA PRO A 13 -14.90 2.24 -7.38
C PRO A 13 -14.87 2.17 -8.91
N ARG A 14 -14.26 3.18 -9.55
CA ARG A 14 -14.16 3.25 -11.02
C ARG A 14 -13.11 2.30 -11.57
N PHE A 15 -12.22 1.80 -10.72
CA PHE A 15 -11.05 1.06 -11.15
C PHE A 15 -10.92 -0.28 -10.42
N LYS A 16 -10.89 -1.37 -11.19
CA LYS A 16 -10.48 -2.70 -10.74
C LYS A 16 -8.99 -2.85 -10.95
N HIS A 17 -8.18 -2.07 -10.23
CA HIS A 17 -6.74 -2.25 -10.27
C HIS A 17 -6.36 -3.50 -9.47
N PRO A 18 -5.52 -4.39 -10.00
CA PRO A 18 -4.99 -5.50 -9.22
C PRO A 18 -4.21 -4.96 -8.03
N GLU A 19 -4.25 -5.69 -6.91
CA GLU A 19 -3.52 -5.29 -5.71
C GLU A 19 -2.02 -5.15 -6.02
N THR A 20 -1.38 -4.08 -5.54
CA THR A 20 0.04 -3.82 -5.82
C THR A 20 0.94 -5.00 -5.44
N SER A 21 0.55 -5.76 -4.42
CA SER A 21 1.23 -6.97 -3.96
C SER A 21 1.34 -8.07 -5.03
N THR A 22 0.38 -8.10 -5.95
CA THR A 22 0.20 -9.16 -6.96
C THR A 22 0.70 -8.79 -8.34
N LEU A 23 1.09 -7.52 -8.57
CA LEU A 23 1.55 -7.04 -9.87
C LEU A 23 2.78 -7.80 -10.42
N VAL A 24 3.66 -8.27 -9.54
CA VAL A 24 4.90 -8.97 -9.91
C VAL A 24 4.83 -10.41 -9.42
N ARG A 25 4.79 -11.36 -10.37
CA ARG A 25 4.76 -12.79 -10.08
C ARG A 25 6.17 -13.27 -9.67
N ARG A 26 6.43 -13.37 -8.36
CA ARG A 26 7.69 -13.90 -7.83
C ARG A 26 7.57 -15.41 -7.61
N PHE A 27 8.40 -16.20 -8.29
CA PHE A 27 8.36 -17.67 -8.25
C PHE A 27 8.97 -18.29 -6.99
N ASN A 28 9.52 -17.49 -6.07
CA ASN A 28 9.92 -17.95 -4.75
C ASN A 28 9.97 -16.76 -3.79
N HIS A 29 9.07 -16.72 -2.82
CA HIS A 29 9.19 -15.84 -1.66
C HIS A 29 10.12 -16.48 -0.64
N GLY A 30 11.40 -16.65 -0.99
CA GLY A 30 12.41 -16.87 0.04
C GLY A 30 12.28 -15.74 1.07
N ALA A 31 12.35 -16.07 2.36
CA ALA A 31 12.24 -15.09 3.44
C ALA A 31 13.17 -13.91 3.12
N GLN A 32 12.58 -12.74 2.88
CA GLN A 32 13.38 -11.55 2.60
C GLN A 32 14.19 -11.24 3.86
N PRO A 33 15.50 -10.97 3.74
CA PRO A 33 16.30 -10.64 4.90
C PRO A 33 15.70 -9.41 5.60
N PRO A 34 15.63 -9.40 6.94
CA PRO A 34 15.11 -8.25 7.67
C PRO A 34 16.01 -7.05 7.40
N VAL A 35 15.48 -6.05 6.71
CA VAL A 35 16.16 -4.77 6.51
C VAL A 35 15.76 -3.85 7.66
N GLN A 36 16.77 -3.28 8.32
CA GLN A 36 16.59 -2.28 9.36
C GLN A 36 17.50 -1.08 9.10
N SER A 37 16.96 -0.08 8.41
CA SER A 37 17.61 1.22 8.20
C SER A 37 16.82 2.32 8.91
N ALA A 38 17.53 3.24 9.56
CA ALA A 38 16.89 4.37 10.23
C ALA A 38 16.25 5.34 9.22
N LEU A 39 16.87 5.50 8.04
CA LEU A 39 16.44 6.45 7.02
C LEU A 39 15.63 5.80 5.89
N ASP A 40 15.86 4.52 5.58
CA ASP A 40 15.16 3.84 4.47
C ASP A 40 13.92 3.06 4.95
N GLY A 41 13.84 2.74 6.24
CA GLY A 41 12.72 2.04 6.86
C GLY A 41 13.05 0.64 7.33
N LYS A 42 12.01 -0.06 7.82
CA LYS A 42 12.14 -1.41 8.38
C LYS A 42 11.18 -2.39 7.71
N THR A 43 11.65 -3.60 7.45
CA THR A 43 10.79 -4.72 7.04
C THR A 43 10.07 -5.24 8.28
N ILE A 44 8.76 -5.03 8.36
CA ILE A 44 7.92 -5.47 9.49
C ILE A 44 7.19 -6.76 9.08
N PRO A 45 7.16 -7.80 9.93
CA PRO A 45 6.36 -8.98 9.67
C PRO A 45 4.91 -8.62 9.36
N HIS A 46 4.28 -9.35 8.44
CA HIS A 46 2.89 -9.17 7.99
C HIS A 46 2.60 -7.88 7.18
N TRP A 47 3.61 -7.10 6.82
CA TRP A 47 3.46 -5.96 5.91
C TRP A 47 4.07 -6.25 4.54
N TYR A 48 3.33 -5.96 3.46
CA TYR A 48 3.85 -6.09 2.09
C TYR A 48 4.94 -5.06 1.77
N ARG A 49 4.77 -3.82 2.23
CA ARG A 49 5.73 -2.72 2.01
C ARG A 49 6.62 -2.53 3.23
N MET A 50 7.85 -2.11 2.98
CA MET A 50 8.71 -1.55 4.02
C MET A 50 8.04 -0.30 4.61
N ILE A 51 8.10 -0.16 5.93
CA ILE A 51 7.49 0.97 6.63
C ILE A 51 8.60 1.93 7.07
N ASN A 52 8.47 3.19 6.66
CA ASN A 52 9.40 4.25 7.02
C ASN A 52 8.69 5.35 7.83
N ARG A 53 8.39 5.02 9.10
CA ARG A 53 7.63 5.92 9.99
C ARG A 53 8.36 7.24 10.24
N LEU A 54 9.69 7.20 10.40
CA LEU A 54 10.49 8.38 10.69
C LEU A 54 10.46 9.38 9.52
N MET A 55 10.67 8.89 8.29
CA MET A 55 10.59 9.75 7.11
C MET A 55 9.17 10.29 6.90
N TRP A 56 8.14 9.50 7.16
CA TRP A 56 6.74 9.94 7.04
C TRP A 56 6.42 11.10 8.00
N ILE A 57 6.80 10.97 9.28
CA ILE A 57 6.64 12.04 10.27
C ILE A 57 7.42 13.28 9.84
N TRP A 58 8.65 13.11 9.35
CA TRP A 58 9.46 14.24 8.88
C TRP A 58 8.86 14.97 7.67
N ARG A 59 8.05 14.27 6.85
CA ARG A 59 7.31 14.84 5.72
C ARG A 59 5.95 15.46 6.09
N GLY A 60 5.56 15.42 7.36
CA GLY A 60 4.31 16.02 7.83
C GLY A 60 3.06 15.15 7.66
N ILE A 61 3.22 13.82 7.61
CA ILE A 61 2.14 12.86 7.83
C ILE A 61 1.86 12.77 9.33
#